data_AF-A0A2A4UC78-F1
#
_entry.id   AF-A0A2A4UC78-F1
#
_cell.length_a   1.000
_cell.length_b   1.000
_cell.length_c   1.000
_cell.angle_alpha   90.00
_cell.angle_beta   90.00
_cell.angle_gamma   90.00
#
_symmetry.space_group_name_H-M   'P 1'
#
loop_
_entity.id
_entity.type
_entity.pdbx_description
1 polymer ?
#
loop_
_entity_poly.entity_id
_entity_poly.type
_entity_poly.pdbx_seq_one_letter_code
_entity_poly.pdbx_strand_id
1 'polypeptide(L)'
;QFGSNLVTLPGTQLKQGLHCGINTVIQCPLSNIQGNVVIGSSCIIEKGVELKGPLLIGSNCRIESGVKLSSSIIDDYTHIKSPARIHNKIIYQDYCIDNLGRYWSLSEAKLDWLISDNRSQAVEHELATLIAAQNHFENNIVHVNF
;
A
#
# COMPACT_ATOMS: atom_id res chain seq x y z
N GLN A 1 -25.59 5.40 26.57
CA GLN A 1 -25.43 4.14 25.82
C GLN A 1 -25.20 4.51 24.37
N PHE A 2 -23.95 4.55 23.90
CA PHE A 2 -23.66 4.79 22.47
C PHE A 2 -23.98 3.49 21.73
N GLY A 3 -25.16 3.48 21.13
CA GLY A 3 -25.75 2.32 20.47
C GLY A 3 -24.84 1.76 19.38
N SER A 4 -24.79 0.43 19.35
CA SER A 4 -24.05 -0.49 18.50
C SER A 4 -24.43 -0.44 17.01
N ASN A 5 -24.58 0.74 16.41
CA ASN A 5 -24.71 0.88 14.96
C ASN A 5 -23.32 0.85 14.32
N LEU A 6 -22.55 -0.21 14.60
CA LEU A 6 -21.32 -0.48 13.88
C LEU A 6 -21.71 -0.91 12.48
N VAL A 7 -21.29 -0.14 11.47
CA VAL A 7 -21.41 -0.54 10.08
C VAL A 7 -20.62 -1.82 9.90
N THR A 8 -21.28 -2.89 9.47
CA THR A 8 -20.60 -4.14 9.12
C THR A 8 -19.65 -3.85 7.97
N LEU A 9 -18.36 -4.15 8.17
CA LEU A 9 -17.38 -4.03 7.09
C LEU A 9 -17.74 -5.02 5.98
N PRO A 10 -17.78 -4.58 4.72
CA PRO A 10 -18.04 -5.47 3.59
C PRO A 10 -16.92 -6.51 3.44
N GLY A 11 -17.24 -7.61 2.75
CA GLY A 11 -16.32 -8.72 2.55
C GLY A 11 -16.34 -9.75 3.68
N THR A 12 -15.28 -10.54 3.77
CA THR A 12 -15.16 -11.66 4.71
C THR A 12 -14.07 -11.36 5.73
N GLN A 13 -14.37 -11.59 7.01
CA GLN A 13 -13.36 -11.55 8.05
C GLN A 13 -12.55 -12.86 8.04
N LEU A 14 -11.27 -12.79 7.65
CA LEU A 14 -10.40 -13.97 7.56
C LEU A 14 -9.76 -14.33 8.90
N LYS A 15 -9.55 -13.32 9.76
CA LYS A 15 -9.17 -13.46 11.17
C LYS A 15 -9.51 -12.18 11.93
N GLN A 16 -9.38 -12.19 13.25
CA GLN A 16 -9.54 -10.98 14.05
C GLN A 16 -8.66 -9.83 13.50
N GLY A 17 -9.29 -8.70 13.22
CA GLY A 17 -8.65 -7.51 12.67
C GLY A 17 -8.41 -7.53 11.16
N LEU A 18 -8.64 -8.64 10.43
CA LEU A 18 -8.45 -8.71 8.97
C LEU A 18 -9.76 -8.94 8.23
N HIS A 19 -10.21 -7.94 7.47
CA HIS A 19 -11.33 -8.03 6.54
C HIS A 19 -10.84 -7.97 5.10
N CYS A 20 -11.42 -8.80 4.23
CA CYS A 20 -10.97 -8.95 2.85
C CYS A 20 -12.17 -8.99 1.89
N GLY A 21 -12.08 -8.23 0.79
CA GLY A 21 -13.02 -8.28 -0.31
C GLY A 21 -12.95 -9.60 -1.09
N ILE A 22 -13.93 -9.80 -1.97
CA ILE A 22 -13.99 -10.98 -2.83
C ILE A 22 -12.86 -10.95 -3.86
N ASN A 23 -12.49 -12.12 -4.40
CA ASN A 23 -11.48 -12.25 -5.46
C ASN A 23 -10.07 -11.72 -5.07
N THR A 24 -9.81 -11.54 -3.77
CA THR A 24 -8.50 -11.14 -3.28
C THR A 24 -7.65 -12.36 -2.95
N VAL A 25 -6.40 -12.34 -3.40
CA VAL A 25 -5.41 -13.41 -3.19
C VAL A 25 -4.37 -12.92 -2.17
N ILE A 26 -4.24 -13.65 -1.06
CA ILE A 26 -3.23 -13.38 -0.03
C ILE A 26 -2.24 -14.55 -0.01
N GLN A 27 -1.01 -14.29 -0.45
CA GLN A 27 0.06 -15.30 -0.54
C GLN A 27 1.03 -15.27 0.65
N CYS A 28 0.99 -14.21 1.48
CA CYS A 28 1.78 -14.12 2.71
C CYS A 28 1.09 -14.86 3.88
N PRO A 29 1.84 -15.33 4.89
CA PRO A 29 1.26 -15.88 6.11
C PRO A 29 0.39 -14.84 6.83
N LEU A 30 -0.75 -15.25 7.37
CA LEU A 30 -1.62 -14.35 8.14
C LEU A 30 -0.94 -13.77 9.40
N SER A 31 0.16 -14.34 9.88
CA SER A 31 1.00 -13.78 10.94
C SER A 31 1.70 -12.47 10.57
N ASN A 32 1.89 -12.22 9.27
CA ASN A 32 2.48 -10.98 8.74
C ASN A 32 1.49 -9.81 8.74
N ILE A 33 0.21 -10.09 8.98
CA ILE A 33 -0.86 -9.10 9.01
C ILE A 33 -1.24 -8.86 10.47
N GLN A 34 -1.10 -7.66 10.99
CA GLN A 34 -1.30 -7.35 12.41
C GLN A 34 -2.20 -6.12 12.58
N GLY A 35 -2.98 -6.07 13.66
CA GLY A 35 -3.93 -4.98 13.90
C GLY A 35 -5.11 -4.98 12.94
N ASN A 36 -5.77 -3.82 12.82
CA ASN A 36 -6.94 -3.64 11.96
C ASN A 36 -6.50 -3.36 10.50
N VAL A 37 -6.71 -4.32 9.62
CA VAL A 37 -6.38 -4.27 8.20
C VAL A 37 -7.63 -4.60 7.39
N VAL A 38 -8.00 -3.71 6.47
CA VAL A 38 -9.08 -3.93 5.51
C VAL A 38 -8.47 -3.94 4.11
N ILE A 39 -8.76 -4.98 3.35
CA ILE A 39 -8.30 -5.15 1.97
C ILE A 39 -9.52 -5.22 1.07
N GLY A 40 -9.55 -4.39 0.02
CA GLY A 40 -10.60 -4.35 -0.98
C GLY A 40 -10.70 -5.64 -1.81
N SER A 41 -11.57 -5.63 -2.80
CA SER A 41 -11.76 -6.77 -3.71
C SER A 41 -10.67 -6.83 -4.78
N SER A 42 -10.47 -7.99 -5.39
CA SER A 42 -9.56 -8.19 -6.52
C SER A 42 -8.11 -7.75 -6.26
N CYS A 43 -7.65 -7.84 -5.01
CA CYS A 43 -6.27 -7.50 -4.67
C CYS A 43 -5.34 -8.70 -4.77
N ILE A 44 -4.05 -8.44 -4.99
CA ILE A 44 -2.98 -9.44 -4.92
C ILE A 44 -1.98 -8.99 -3.86
N ILE A 45 -1.87 -9.76 -2.78
CA ILE A 45 -0.86 -9.57 -1.74
C ILE A 45 0.18 -10.69 -1.88
N GLU A 46 1.37 -10.34 -2.34
CA GLU A 46 2.42 -11.33 -2.63
C GLU A 46 3.14 -11.85 -1.36
N LYS A 47 4.06 -12.80 -1.55
CA LYS A 47 4.83 -13.43 -0.47
C LYS A 47 5.74 -12.42 0.23
N GLY A 48 5.94 -12.59 1.53
CA GLY A 48 6.87 -11.74 2.30
C GLY A 48 6.39 -10.31 2.57
N VAL A 49 5.18 -9.93 2.13
CA VAL A 49 4.56 -8.65 2.50
C VAL A 49 4.28 -8.62 4.01
N GLU A 50 4.47 -7.45 4.63
CA GLU A 50 4.12 -7.15 6.03
C GLU A 50 3.07 -6.04 6.08
N LEU A 51 1.93 -6.29 6.74
CA LEU A 51 0.81 -5.34 6.85
C LEU A 51 0.51 -5.07 8.32
N LYS A 52 0.55 -3.80 8.74
CA LYS A 52 0.28 -3.40 10.14
C LYS A 52 -0.77 -2.30 10.24
N GLY A 53 -1.89 -2.62 10.87
CA GLY A 53 -3.02 -1.72 11.05
C GLY A 53 -2.73 -0.54 11.99
N PRO A 54 -3.57 0.52 11.95
CA PRO A 54 -4.75 0.68 11.10
C PRO A 54 -4.37 0.87 9.62
N LEU A 55 -4.86 -0.01 8.73
CA LEU A 55 -4.45 -0.02 7.33
C LEU A 55 -5.66 -0.33 6.44
N LEU A 56 -5.87 0.52 5.44
CA LEU A 56 -6.86 0.30 4.39
C LEU A 56 -6.14 0.14 3.05
N ILE A 57 -6.45 -0.92 2.32
CA ILE A 57 -6.03 -1.14 0.94
C ILE A 57 -7.28 -1.18 0.09
N GLY A 58 -7.38 -0.29 -0.89
CA GLY A 58 -8.45 -0.23 -1.87
C GLY A 58 -8.54 -1.47 -2.76
N SER A 59 -9.53 -1.50 -3.64
CA SER A 59 -9.76 -2.61 -4.56
C SER A 59 -8.78 -2.59 -5.74
N ASN A 60 -8.56 -3.74 -6.36
CA ASN A 60 -7.69 -3.92 -7.54
C ASN A 60 -6.23 -3.49 -7.30
N CYS A 61 -5.75 -3.54 -6.06
CA CYS A 61 -4.37 -3.25 -5.72
C CYS A 61 -3.47 -4.47 -5.92
N ARG A 62 -2.20 -4.24 -6.23
CA ARG A 62 -1.15 -5.25 -6.17
C ARG A 62 -0.04 -4.79 -5.25
N ILE A 63 0.31 -5.63 -4.27
CA ILE A 63 1.36 -5.36 -3.30
C ILE A 63 2.45 -6.40 -3.49
N GLU A 64 3.59 -5.98 -4.06
CA GLU A 64 4.69 -6.87 -4.41
C GLU A 64 5.45 -7.42 -3.20
N SER A 65 6.16 -8.52 -3.45
CA SER A 65 6.91 -9.24 -2.44
C SER A 65 7.91 -8.35 -1.69
N GLY A 66 7.94 -8.43 -0.36
CA GLY A 66 8.86 -7.68 0.49
C GLY A 66 8.43 -6.24 0.85
N VAL A 67 7.31 -5.76 0.30
CA VAL A 67 6.72 -4.46 0.68
C VAL A 67 6.24 -4.49 2.14
N LYS A 68 6.40 -3.36 2.85
CA LYS A 68 5.85 -3.17 4.19
C LYS A 68 4.93 -1.96 4.24
N LEU A 69 3.69 -2.18 4.65
CA LEU A 69 2.67 -1.13 4.80
C LEU A 69 2.22 -1.05 6.24
N SER A 70 2.12 0.17 6.76
CA SER A 70 1.64 0.38 8.13
C SER A 70 0.93 1.70 8.32
N SER A 71 -0.13 1.72 9.12
CA SER A 71 -0.79 2.98 9.55
C SER A 71 -1.13 3.90 8.36
N SER A 72 -1.67 3.35 7.27
CA SER A 72 -1.78 4.03 5.97
C SER A 72 -3.11 3.76 5.27
N ILE A 73 -3.42 4.54 4.24
CA ILE A 73 -4.54 4.32 3.32
C ILE A 73 -3.96 4.21 1.91
N ILE A 74 -4.30 3.15 1.20
CA ILE A 74 -3.92 2.93 -0.20
C ILE A 74 -5.18 2.95 -1.05
N ASP A 75 -5.26 3.85 -2.01
CA ASP A 75 -6.42 4.00 -2.91
C ASP A 75 -6.57 2.83 -3.89
N ASP A 76 -7.74 2.73 -4.50
CA ASP A 76 -8.05 1.72 -5.51
C ASP A 76 -7.06 1.76 -6.67
N TYR A 77 -6.86 0.61 -7.31
CA TYR A 77 -5.97 0.45 -8.46
C TYR A 77 -4.52 0.84 -8.17
N THR A 78 -4.05 0.81 -6.92
CA THR A 78 -2.64 1.10 -6.63
C THR A 78 -1.77 -0.16 -6.78
N HIS A 79 -0.67 -0.05 -7.52
CA HIS A 79 0.40 -1.04 -7.57
C HIS A 79 1.59 -0.55 -6.76
N ILE A 80 1.87 -1.21 -5.64
CA ILE A 80 3.03 -0.92 -4.78
C ILE A 80 4.10 -1.98 -5.03
N LYS A 81 5.21 -1.53 -5.61
CA LYS A 81 6.30 -2.38 -6.05
C LYS A 81 7.37 -2.56 -4.97
N SER A 82 8.12 -3.64 -5.09
CA SER A 82 9.21 -3.95 -4.17
C SER A 82 10.37 -2.96 -4.33
N PRO A 83 11.09 -2.59 -3.24
CA PRO A 83 10.91 -2.99 -1.85
C PRO A 83 10.26 -1.88 -1.00
N ALA A 84 9.14 -1.28 -1.43
CA ALA A 84 8.56 -0.10 -0.76
C ALA A 84 8.27 -0.30 0.74
N ARG A 85 8.53 0.75 1.53
CA ARG A 85 8.07 0.91 2.91
C ARG A 85 7.25 2.18 3.07
N ILE A 86 5.99 2.00 3.45
CA ILE A 86 5.02 3.08 3.59
C ILE A 86 4.46 3.07 5.01
N HIS A 87 4.58 4.21 5.69
CA HIS A 87 4.15 4.40 7.06
C HIS A 87 3.53 5.79 7.23
N ASN A 88 2.36 5.86 7.86
CA ASN A 88 1.64 7.13 8.10
C ASN A 88 1.45 7.96 6.82
N LYS A 89 1.02 7.29 5.74
CA LYS A 89 0.75 7.94 4.45
C LYS A 89 -0.66 7.63 3.94
N ILE A 90 -1.18 8.53 3.12
CA ILE A 90 -2.32 8.28 2.25
C ILE A 90 -1.76 8.30 0.82
N ILE A 91 -1.92 7.17 0.12
CA ILE A 91 -1.66 7.08 -1.32
C ILE A 91 -3.02 7.22 -2.00
N TYR A 92 -3.20 8.29 -2.76
CA TYR A 92 -4.43 8.58 -3.50
C TYR A 92 -4.08 9.03 -4.91
N GLN A 93 -4.38 8.18 -5.89
CA GLN A 93 -3.97 8.39 -7.28
C GLN A 93 -2.47 8.72 -7.38
N ASP A 94 -2.10 9.84 -8.02
CA ASP A 94 -0.72 10.30 -8.17
C ASP A 94 -0.15 10.98 -6.91
N TYR A 95 -0.87 10.99 -5.78
CA TYR A 95 -0.45 11.73 -4.59
C TYR A 95 -0.06 10.82 -3.44
N CYS A 96 1.06 11.16 -2.81
CA CYS A 96 1.44 10.67 -1.49
C CYS A 96 1.26 11.81 -0.49
N ILE A 97 0.44 11.61 0.53
CA ILE A 97 0.09 12.61 1.54
C ILE A 97 0.54 12.10 2.91
N ASP A 98 1.19 12.93 3.71
CA ASP A 98 1.58 12.58 5.08
C ASP A 98 0.55 12.97 6.13
N ASN A 99 0.84 12.64 7.38
CA ASN A 99 -0.02 12.93 8.53
C ASN A 99 -0.08 14.42 8.94
N LEU A 100 0.73 15.29 8.31
CA LEU A 100 0.69 16.75 8.48
C LEU A 100 -0.06 17.43 7.32
N GLY A 101 -0.55 16.65 6.34
CA GLY A 101 -1.22 17.16 5.16
C GLY A 101 -0.28 17.68 4.08
N ARG A 102 1.04 17.44 4.20
CA ARG A 102 2.00 17.70 3.12
C ARG A 102 1.84 16.61 2.07
N TYR A 103 1.98 16.98 0.80
CA TYR A 103 1.79 16.04 -0.30
C TYR A 103 2.86 16.19 -1.38
N TRP A 104 3.07 15.10 -2.10
CA TRP A 104 3.96 15.01 -3.26
C TRP A 104 3.23 14.31 -4.39
N SER A 105 3.37 14.83 -5.60
CA SER A 105 3.04 14.07 -6.81
C SER A 105 4.10 12.99 -7.01
N LEU A 106 3.66 11.74 -7.18
CA LEU A 106 4.52 10.58 -7.42
C LEU A 106 5.20 10.70 -8.78
N SER A 107 4.47 11.14 -9.81
CA SER A 107 5.02 11.38 -11.15
C SER A 107 6.08 12.49 -11.16
N GLU A 108 5.82 13.63 -10.53
CA GLU A 108 6.79 14.74 -10.44
C GLU A 108 8.02 14.36 -9.62
N ALA A 109 7.83 13.61 -8.53
CA ALA A 109 8.90 13.07 -7.71
C ALA A 109 9.63 11.87 -8.36
N LYS A 110 9.18 11.40 -9.54
CA LYS A 110 9.72 10.26 -10.28
C LYS A 110 9.73 8.98 -9.42
N LEU A 111 8.60 8.71 -8.78
CA LEU A 111 8.34 7.56 -7.91
C LEU A 111 7.29 6.60 -8.49
N ASP A 112 6.84 6.84 -9.72
CA ASP A 112 5.91 5.98 -10.47
C ASP A 112 6.51 4.60 -10.78
N TRP A 113 7.85 4.48 -10.75
CA TRP A 113 8.51 3.18 -10.76
C TRP A 113 8.27 2.36 -9.48
N LEU A 114 7.92 2.99 -8.35
CA LEU A 114 7.69 2.35 -7.04
C LEU A 114 6.21 2.23 -6.70
N ILE A 115 5.42 3.28 -6.98
CA ILE A 115 3.99 3.35 -6.72
C ILE A 115 3.32 3.86 -7.99
N SER A 116 2.51 3.03 -8.64
CA SER A 116 1.83 3.39 -9.89
C SER A 116 0.36 2.98 -9.90
N ASP A 117 -0.39 3.46 -10.89
CA ASP A 117 -1.68 2.90 -11.23
C ASP A 117 -1.51 1.45 -11.76
N ASN A 118 -2.29 0.50 -11.26
CA ASN A 118 -2.25 -0.91 -11.64
C ASN A 118 -2.83 -1.15 -13.04
N ARG A 119 -3.47 -0.14 -13.63
CA ARG A 119 -3.99 -0.14 -15.01
C ARG A 119 -2.99 0.47 -15.99
N SER A 120 -1.98 1.22 -15.53
CA SER A 120 -1.02 1.86 -16.42
C SER A 120 -0.03 0.85 -16.99
N GLN A 121 0.41 1.07 -18.24
CA GLN A 121 1.54 0.34 -18.78
C GLN A 121 2.83 0.71 -18.03
N ALA A 122 3.78 -0.22 -17.97
CA ALA A 122 5.06 0.05 -17.34
C ALA A 122 5.78 1.20 -18.05
N VAL A 123 6.10 2.26 -17.30
CA VAL A 123 6.95 3.35 -17.77
C VAL A 123 8.39 2.96 -17.45
N GLU A 124 9.22 2.80 -18.48
CA GLU A 124 10.65 2.60 -18.29
C GLU A 124 11.32 3.93 -17.96
N HIS A 125 11.96 3.99 -16.79
CA HIS A 125 12.81 5.13 -16.40
C HIS A 125 14.27 4.81 -16.66
N GLU A 126 15.04 5.81 -17.11
CA GLU A 126 16.49 5.70 -17.17
C GLU A 126 17.07 5.42 -15.76
N LEU A 127 18.04 4.51 -15.68
CA LEU A 127 18.67 4.10 -14.42
C LEU A 127 19.19 5.28 -13.57
N ALA A 128 19.69 6.34 -14.22
CA ALA A 128 20.15 7.54 -13.53
C ALA A 128 19.01 8.30 -12.82
N THR A 129 17.81 8.29 -13.39
CA THR A 129 16.62 8.91 -12.80
C THR A 129 16.15 8.12 -11.57
N LEU A 130 16.21 6.79 -11.64
CA LEU A 130 15.95 5.94 -10.49
C LEU A 130 16.95 6.26 -9.37
N ILE A 131 18.26 6.22 -9.66
CA ILE A 131 19.33 6.51 -8.69
C ILE A 131 19.19 7.91 -8.05
N ALA A 132 18.67 8.91 -8.77
CA ALA A 132 18.43 10.24 -8.21
C ALA A 132 17.25 10.28 -7.22
N ALA A 133 16.14 9.60 -7.52
CA ALA A 133 15.00 9.46 -6.60
C ALA A 133 15.35 8.60 -5.36
N GLN A 134 16.40 7.81 -5.48
CA GLN A 134 16.95 6.89 -4.50
C GLN A 134 17.86 7.55 -3.43
N ASN A 135 18.15 8.86 -3.49
CA ASN A 135 19.03 9.53 -2.50
C ASN A 135 18.48 9.61 -1.05
N HIS A 136 17.40 8.90 -0.71
CA HIS A 136 16.84 8.73 0.64
C HIS A 136 17.13 7.35 1.26
N PHE A 137 18.18 6.66 0.81
CA PHE A 137 18.43 5.25 1.12
C PHE A 137 19.29 4.94 2.34
N GLU A 138 18.74 4.10 3.21
CA GLU A 138 19.53 3.20 4.04
C GLU A 138 19.06 1.74 3.81
N ASN A 139 20.03 0.82 3.62
CA ASN A 139 19.85 -0.64 3.64
C ASN A 139 19.07 -1.31 2.48
N ASN A 140 19.07 -0.76 1.26
CA ASN A 140 18.35 -1.30 0.08
C ASN A 140 16.82 -1.29 0.18
N ILE A 141 16.26 -0.44 1.06
CA ILE A 141 14.82 -0.28 1.16
C ILE A 141 14.41 1.15 0.85
N VAL A 142 13.40 1.29 -0.03
CA VAL A 142 12.81 2.57 -0.38
C VAL A 142 11.78 2.94 0.67
N HIS A 143 12.18 3.80 1.58
CA HIS A 143 11.24 4.45 2.47
C HIS A 143 10.58 5.61 1.73
N VAL A 144 9.25 5.65 1.71
CA VAL A 144 8.51 6.82 1.21
C VAL A 144 8.53 7.90 2.31
N ASN A 145 9.72 8.45 2.52
CA ASN A 145 10.08 9.45 3.54
C ASN A 145 10.22 10.81 2.87
N PHE A 146 9.11 11.39 2.48
CA PHE A 146 9.05 12.82 2.25
C PHE A 146 8.32 13.46 3.46
#